data_AF-M9MDU6-F1
#
_entry.id   AF-M9MDU6-F1
#
_cell.length_a   1.000
_cell.length_b   1.000
_cell.length_c   1.000
_cell.angle_alpha   90.00
_cell.angle_beta   90.00
_cell.angle_gamma   90.00
#
_symmetry.space_group_name_H-M   'P 1'
#
loop_
_entity.id
_entity.type
_entity.pdbx_description
1 polymer ?
#
loop_
_entity_poly.entity_id
_entity_poly.type
_entity_poly.pdbx_seq_one_letter_code
_entity_poly.pdbx_strand_id
1 'polypeptide(L)'
;MKISTSRASSPDQAMKRSATTSIATSRSSGKKARLDAASAERSSDKSKLDSTISDSIGTGTLKQLKRSLRALIVALQAVECERVVLDRMWYKNASQFQSALWWRHANSLRRCLRSLDTARALTARIALVYAELCGADQSGSNQGWPVLPREAKSTPQSIDAVLKSAQTKQRLKQAEGELQELKAVIEVVRKRAEKGAKVLMVHLNTPPAPTFAPLVTALIAICAAVHHPTAALAGEESALDELRNILAQLRTSV
;
A
#
# COMPACT_ATOMS: atom_id res chain seq x y z
N MET A 1 59.55 -13.14 -17.44
CA MET A 1 59.67 -12.37 -16.18
C MET A 1 58.71 -12.99 -15.16
N LYS A 2 59.24 -13.66 -14.14
CA LYS A 2 58.46 -14.34 -13.09
C LYS A 2 58.35 -13.38 -11.90
N ILE A 3 57.13 -12.99 -11.54
CA ILE A 3 56.85 -12.17 -10.37
C ILE A 3 56.37 -13.10 -9.26
N SER A 4 57.25 -13.32 -8.29
CA SER A 4 56.98 -14.06 -7.05
C SER A 4 56.46 -13.06 -6.02
N THR A 5 55.20 -13.19 -5.59
CA THR A 5 54.64 -12.41 -4.48
C THR A 5 54.64 -13.24 -3.21
N SER A 6 55.39 -12.75 -2.23
CA SER A 6 55.55 -13.26 -0.88
C SER A 6 54.28 -13.05 -0.05
N ARG A 7 53.95 -14.09 0.73
CA ARG A 7 52.79 -14.20 1.61
C ARG A 7 53.20 -13.74 3.02
N ALA A 8 52.67 -12.62 3.48
CA ALA A 8 52.84 -12.14 4.85
C ALA A 8 51.67 -12.62 5.72
N SER A 9 51.98 -13.41 6.74
CA SER A 9 51.12 -13.82 7.83
C SER A 9 51.08 -12.73 8.91
N SER A 10 49.91 -12.52 9.53
CA SER A 10 49.77 -11.78 10.79
C SER A 10 48.49 -12.20 11.52
N PRO A 11 48.44 -12.00 12.84
CA PRO A 11 48.12 -13.08 13.77
C PRO A 11 46.75 -12.96 14.45
N ASP A 12 46.38 -14.06 15.11
CA ASP A 12 45.31 -14.25 16.06
C ASP A 12 44.99 -13.01 16.91
N GLN A 13 43.75 -12.52 16.79
CA GLN A 13 43.10 -11.72 17.82
C GLN A 13 41.92 -12.48 18.41
N ALA A 14 42.17 -13.00 19.61
CA ALA A 14 41.19 -13.51 20.54
C ALA A 14 40.17 -12.42 20.92
N MET A 15 38.95 -12.52 20.40
CA MET A 15 37.82 -11.73 20.88
C MET A 15 37.14 -12.42 22.07
N LYS A 16 37.29 -11.74 23.21
CA LYS A 16 36.67 -12.02 24.51
C LYS A 16 35.14 -12.06 24.38
N ARG A 17 34.56 -13.17 24.85
CA ARG A 17 33.14 -13.33 25.14
C ARG A 17 32.78 -12.47 26.36
N SER A 18 31.75 -11.63 26.27
CA SER A 18 31.00 -11.10 27.41
C SER A 18 29.72 -10.40 26.93
N ALA A 19 28.56 -10.92 27.34
CA ALA A 19 27.38 -10.20 27.81
C ALA A 19 26.13 -11.08 27.62
N THR A 20 25.82 -11.87 28.64
CA THR A 20 24.55 -12.57 28.80
C THR A 20 23.54 -11.56 29.31
N THR A 21 22.70 -11.02 28.43
CA THR A 21 21.57 -10.16 28.85
C THR A 21 20.36 -11.04 29.13
N SER A 22 20.06 -11.21 30.42
CA SER A 22 18.84 -11.85 30.91
C SER A 22 17.62 -10.99 30.56
N ILE A 23 16.70 -11.54 29.77
CA ILE A 23 15.41 -10.91 29.47
C ILE A 23 14.43 -11.27 30.57
N ALA A 24 13.99 -10.27 31.33
CA ALA A 24 12.94 -10.38 32.32
C ALA A 24 11.59 -10.69 31.63
N THR A 25 10.98 -11.80 32.01
CA THR A 25 9.63 -12.20 31.59
C THR A 25 8.61 -11.63 32.57
N SER A 26 8.05 -10.47 32.25
CA SER A 26 6.90 -9.91 32.97
C SER A 26 5.60 -10.55 32.46
N ARG A 27 5.10 -11.51 33.25
CA ARG A 27 3.73 -12.03 33.18
C ARG A 27 2.74 -10.89 33.45
N SER A 28 1.89 -10.58 32.48
CA SER A 28 0.67 -9.79 32.67
C SER A 28 -0.54 -10.73 32.66
N SER A 29 -0.89 -11.19 33.85
CA SER A 29 -2.15 -11.86 34.15
C SER A 29 -3.31 -10.85 34.24
N GLY A 30 -4.40 -11.13 33.54
CA GLY A 30 -5.74 -10.76 33.99
C GLY A 30 -6.38 -9.53 33.33
N LYS A 31 -7.33 -9.77 32.44
CA LYS A 31 -8.70 -9.24 32.61
C LYS A 31 -9.68 -9.99 31.72
N LYS A 32 -10.34 -10.94 32.37
CA LYS A 32 -11.58 -11.60 31.94
C LYS A 32 -12.74 -10.77 32.48
N ALA A 33 -13.85 -10.77 31.74
CA ALA A 33 -15.19 -10.27 32.08
C ALA A 33 -15.46 -8.75 31.90
N ARG A 34 -16.27 -8.42 30.89
CA ARG A 34 -17.65 -7.98 31.16
C ARG A 34 -18.56 -8.20 29.94
N LEU A 35 -19.52 -9.09 30.15
CA LEU A 35 -20.71 -9.32 29.34
C LEU A 35 -21.68 -8.13 29.46
N ASP A 36 -22.47 -7.97 28.40
CA ASP A 36 -23.89 -7.58 28.35
C ASP A 36 -24.37 -6.37 29.14
N ALA A 37 -24.68 -5.28 28.42
CA ALA A 37 -25.86 -4.43 28.62
C ALA A 37 -25.82 -3.23 27.66
N ALA A 38 -26.68 -3.21 26.64
CA ALA A 38 -27.45 -2.03 26.21
C ALA A 38 -28.21 -2.30 24.91
N SER A 39 -29.24 -3.13 25.01
CA SER A 39 -30.44 -2.96 24.20
C SER A 39 -31.30 -1.89 24.88
N ALA A 40 -31.36 -0.68 24.32
CA ALA A 40 -32.39 0.31 24.61
C ALA A 40 -32.39 1.39 23.51
N GLU A 41 -33.33 1.23 22.59
CA GLU A 41 -34.21 2.27 22.06
C GLU A 41 -33.64 3.69 21.90
N ARG A 42 -33.44 4.10 20.64
CA ARG A 42 -33.77 5.46 20.19
C ARG A 42 -34.40 5.40 18.80
N SER A 43 -35.69 5.09 18.80
CA SER A 43 -36.62 5.63 17.81
C SER A 43 -36.64 7.15 17.97
N SER A 44 -36.19 7.88 16.96
CA SER A 44 -36.48 9.29 16.81
C SER A 44 -36.67 9.55 15.33
N ASP A 45 -37.93 9.58 14.94
CA ASP A 45 -38.44 10.19 13.73
C ASP A 45 -37.72 11.50 13.41
N LYS A 46 -37.04 11.51 12.27
CA LYS A 46 -36.73 12.71 11.51
C LYS A 46 -37.12 12.48 10.06
N SER A 47 -38.43 12.36 9.85
CA SER A 47 -39.06 12.75 8.60
C SER A 47 -38.89 14.27 8.43
N LYS A 48 -37.81 14.67 7.75
CA LYS A 48 -37.68 16.05 7.29
C LYS A 48 -37.29 16.08 5.82
N LEU A 49 -38.36 16.15 5.03
CA LEU A 49 -38.49 16.82 3.74
C LEU A 49 -37.44 16.50 2.67
N ASP A 50 -37.93 15.75 1.68
CA ASP A 50 -37.74 16.07 0.27
C ASP A 50 -37.64 17.58 0.04
N SER A 51 -36.44 18.04 -0.32
CA SER A 51 -36.28 19.29 -1.03
C SER A 51 -35.01 19.24 -1.89
N THR A 52 -35.24 19.22 -3.19
CA THR A 52 -34.34 19.72 -4.27
C THR A 52 -33.23 18.78 -4.73
N ILE A 53 -33.62 17.91 -5.65
CA ILE A 53 -32.80 17.17 -6.62
C ILE A 53 -32.15 18.19 -7.58
N SER A 54 -31.20 18.97 -7.06
CA SER A 54 -30.23 19.78 -7.77
C SER A 54 -28.97 19.82 -6.89
N ASP A 55 -28.50 18.60 -6.57
CA ASP A 55 -27.41 18.34 -5.66
C ASP A 55 -26.08 18.71 -6.33
N SER A 56 -25.69 19.97 -6.15
CA SER A 56 -24.29 20.40 -6.28
C SER A 56 -23.38 19.36 -5.64
N ILE A 57 -22.35 18.91 -6.35
CA ILE A 57 -21.29 18.00 -5.86
C ILE A 57 -21.03 18.26 -4.38
N GLY A 58 -21.57 17.39 -3.55
CA GLY A 58 -21.73 17.67 -2.13
C GLY A 58 -20.44 17.45 -1.37
N THR A 59 -20.40 17.97 -0.14
CA THR A 59 -19.37 17.62 0.85
C THR A 59 -19.26 16.10 1.08
N GLY A 60 -20.32 15.34 0.78
CA GLY A 60 -20.32 13.87 0.78
C GLY A 60 -19.34 13.27 -0.23
N THR A 61 -19.36 13.71 -1.49
CA THR A 61 -18.45 13.23 -2.55
C THR A 61 -16.99 13.52 -2.19
N LEU A 62 -16.68 14.68 -1.62
CA LEU A 62 -15.32 15.02 -1.17
C LEU A 62 -14.85 14.13 -0.01
N LYS A 63 -15.74 13.83 0.96
CA LYS A 63 -15.43 12.89 2.05
C LYS A 63 -15.17 11.49 1.53
N GLN A 64 -15.95 11.04 0.55
CA GLN A 64 -15.77 9.76 -0.10
C GLN A 64 -14.44 9.71 -0.85
N LEU A 65 -14.15 10.72 -1.68
CA LEU A 65 -12.87 10.87 -2.39
C LEU A 65 -11.69 10.75 -1.43
N LYS A 66 -11.73 11.49 -0.32
CA LYS A 66 -10.69 11.46 0.71
C LYS A 66 -10.52 10.08 1.34
N ARG A 67 -11.64 9.41 1.68
CA ARG A 67 -11.63 8.08 2.29
C ARG A 67 -10.99 7.06 1.36
N SER A 68 -11.45 6.99 0.11
CA SER A 68 -10.95 6.04 -0.89
C SER A 68 -9.49 6.33 -1.27
N LEU A 69 -9.12 7.61 -1.40
CA LEU A 69 -7.73 8.01 -1.66
C LEU A 69 -6.81 7.62 -0.50
N ARG A 70 -7.25 7.82 0.75
CA ARG A 70 -6.48 7.37 1.93
C ARG A 70 -6.33 5.86 1.96
N ALA A 71 -7.40 5.12 1.68
CA ALA A 71 -7.36 3.65 1.61
C ALA A 71 -6.33 3.18 0.56
N LEU A 72 -6.34 3.78 -0.63
CA LEU A 72 -5.37 3.52 -1.67
C LEU A 72 -3.92 3.82 -1.22
N ILE A 73 -3.68 5.00 -0.62
CA ILE A 73 -2.35 5.39 -0.14
C ILE A 73 -1.83 4.41 0.91
N VAL A 74 -2.65 4.07 1.91
CA VAL A 74 -2.25 3.14 2.99
C VAL A 74 -1.93 1.75 2.44
N ALA A 75 -2.72 1.24 1.51
CA ALA A 75 -2.49 -0.06 0.89
C ALA A 75 -1.20 -0.06 0.04
N LEU A 76 -0.95 0.99 -0.76
CA LEU A 76 0.27 1.12 -1.54
C LEU A 76 1.52 1.30 -0.66
N GLN A 77 1.41 2.04 0.45
CA GLN A 77 2.47 2.18 1.44
C GLN A 77 2.86 0.82 2.04
N ALA A 78 1.87 0.01 2.43
CA ALA A 78 2.13 -1.34 2.95
C ALA A 78 2.90 -2.19 1.93
N VAL A 79 2.47 -2.18 0.67
CA VAL A 79 3.16 -2.91 -0.42
C VAL A 79 4.58 -2.37 -0.67
N GLU A 80 4.79 -1.05 -0.57
CA GLU A 80 6.11 -0.46 -0.71
C GLU A 80 7.08 -0.88 0.41
N CYS A 81 6.62 -0.95 1.66
CA CYS A 81 7.43 -1.45 2.77
C CYS A 81 7.93 -2.87 2.49
N GLU A 82 7.05 -3.75 2.03
CA GLU A 82 7.39 -5.14 1.68
C GLU A 82 8.36 -5.21 0.49
N ARG A 83 8.21 -4.32 -0.50
CA ARG A 83 9.15 -4.21 -1.63
C ARG A 83 10.57 -3.93 -1.14
N VAL A 84 10.74 -2.99 -0.20
CA VAL A 84 12.06 -2.62 0.34
C VAL A 84 12.69 -3.81 1.06
N VAL A 85 11.90 -4.55 1.87
CA VAL A 85 12.38 -5.76 2.54
C VAL A 85 12.80 -6.83 1.51
N LEU A 86 11.97 -7.06 0.49
CA LEU A 86 12.25 -8.03 -0.56
C LEU A 86 13.50 -7.68 -1.38
N ASP A 87 13.73 -6.40 -1.71
CA ASP A 87 14.95 -5.97 -2.39
C ASP A 87 16.21 -6.21 -1.53
N ARG A 88 16.14 -5.97 -0.22
CA ARG A 88 17.25 -6.27 0.71
C ARG A 88 17.54 -7.77 0.80
N MET A 89 16.49 -8.59 0.94
CA MET A 89 16.62 -10.05 0.95
C MET A 89 17.19 -10.56 -0.37
N TRP A 90 16.72 -10.01 -1.49
CA TRP A 90 17.23 -10.36 -2.82
C TRP A 90 18.72 -10.06 -2.94
N TYR A 91 19.14 -8.85 -2.58
CA TYR A 91 20.54 -8.44 -2.66
C TYR A 91 21.48 -9.37 -1.88
N LYS A 92 21.08 -9.78 -0.67
CA LYS A 92 21.92 -10.65 0.19
C LYS A 92 22.00 -12.09 -0.27
N ASN A 93 20.96 -12.61 -0.90
CA ASN A 93 20.83 -14.05 -1.20
C ASN A 93 20.93 -14.37 -2.70
N ALA A 94 21.02 -13.34 -3.57
CA ALA A 94 20.96 -13.51 -5.01
C ALA A 94 22.01 -14.50 -5.53
N SER A 95 23.28 -14.38 -5.13
CA SER A 95 24.36 -15.25 -5.59
C SER A 95 24.20 -16.72 -5.18
N GLN A 96 23.61 -16.97 -4.00
CA GLN A 96 23.42 -18.33 -3.48
C GLN A 96 22.31 -19.10 -4.22
N PHE A 97 21.26 -18.40 -4.66
CA PHE A 97 20.05 -19.04 -5.17
C PHE A 97 19.72 -18.69 -6.63
N GLN A 98 20.68 -18.22 -7.43
CA GLN A 98 20.44 -17.80 -8.82
C GLN A 98 19.71 -18.87 -9.66
N SER A 99 20.02 -20.15 -9.44
CA SER A 99 19.45 -21.29 -10.16
C SER A 99 18.18 -21.86 -9.51
N ALA A 100 17.86 -21.49 -8.27
CA ALA A 100 16.76 -22.10 -7.52
C ALA A 100 15.39 -21.68 -8.09
N LEU A 101 14.52 -22.66 -8.35
CA LEU A 101 13.20 -22.41 -8.95
C LEU A 101 12.34 -21.48 -8.08
N TRP A 102 12.27 -21.75 -6.77
CA TRP A 102 11.50 -20.93 -5.82
C TRP A 102 12.02 -19.49 -5.75
N TRP A 103 13.33 -19.28 -5.92
CA TRP A 103 13.95 -17.95 -5.94
C TRP A 103 13.54 -17.13 -7.16
N ARG A 104 13.35 -17.78 -8.32
CA ARG A 104 12.85 -17.12 -9.53
C ARG A 104 11.46 -16.51 -9.31
N HIS A 105 10.61 -17.14 -8.52
CA HIS A 105 9.29 -16.60 -8.18
C HIS A 105 9.37 -15.39 -7.24
N ALA A 106 10.23 -15.42 -6.23
CA ALA A 106 10.50 -14.25 -5.39
C ALA A 106 11.04 -13.07 -6.22
N ASN A 107 11.99 -13.32 -7.12
CA ASN A 107 12.51 -12.29 -8.03
C ASN A 107 11.45 -11.80 -9.03
N SER A 108 10.54 -12.67 -9.49
CA SER A 108 9.41 -12.27 -10.34
C SER A 108 8.48 -11.31 -9.61
N LEU A 109 8.13 -11.58 -8.35
CA LEU A 109 7.34 -10.67 -7.53
C LEU A 109 8.05 -9.33 -7.34
N ARG A 110 9.34 -9.37 -6.98
CA ARG A 110 10.19 -8.17 -6.81
C ARG A 110 10.20 -7.26 -8.04
N ARG A 111 10.37 -7.83 -9.24
CA ARG A 111 10.31 -7.06 -10.51
C ARG A 111 8.92 -6.48 -10.74
N CYS A 112 7.88 -7.25 -10.45
CA CYS A 112 6.50 -6.80 -10.57
C CYS A 112 6.20 -5.62 -9.64
N LEU A 113 6.70 -5.63 -8.41
CA LEU A 113 6.49 -4.54 -7.44
C LEU A 113 7.07 -3.19 -7.89
N ARG A 114 8.06 -3.17 -8.79
CA ARG A 114 8.58 -1.92 -9.38
C ARG A 114 7.60 -1.27 -10.35
N SER A 115 6.69 -2.04 -10.95
CA SER A 115 5.65 -1.44 -11.81
C SER A 115 4.66 -0.55 -11.05
N LEU A 116 4.67 -0.59 -9.71
CA LEU A 116 3.87 0.31 -8.86
C LEU A 116 4.53 1.67 -8.61
N ASP A 117 5.73 1.94 -9.13
CA ASP A 117 6.41 3.23 -8.93
C ASP A 117 5.59 4.42 -9.50
N THR A 118 4.76 4.18 -10.52
CA THR A 118 3.85 5.19 -11.08
C THR A 118 2.69 5.56 -10.14
N ALA A 119 2.34 4.68 -9.19
CA ALA A 119 1.20 4.88 -8.29
C ALA A 119 1.38 6.09 -7.36
N ARG A 120 2.62 6.42 -6.99
CA ARG A 120 2.92 7.60 -6.19
C ARG A 120 2.59 8.90 -6.93
N ALA A 121 2.95 9.00 -8.19
CA ALA A 121 2.65 10.17 -9.01
C ALA A 121 1.14 10.34 -9.23
N LEU A 122 0.43 9.23 -9.47
CA LEU A 122 -1.03 9.22 -9.58
C LEU A 122 -1.72 9.69 -8.30
N THR A 123 -1.39 9.09 -7.15
CA THR A 123 -1.99 9.46 -5.86
C THR A 123 -1.70 10.92 -5.51
N ALA A 124 -0.51 11.43 -5.81
CA ALA A 124 -0.18 12.84 -5.64
C ALA A 124 -1.06 13.75 -6.51
N ARG A 125 -1.31 13.36 -7.77
CA ARG A 125 -2.20 14.12 -8.66
C ARG A 125 -3.64 14.15 -8.17
N ILE A 126 -4.18 13.02 -7.71
CA ILE A 126 -5.54 12.96 -7.14
C ILE A 126 -5.60 13.79 -5.86
N ALA A 127 -4.57 13.74 -5.02
CA ALA A 127 -4.47 14.55 -3.81
C ALA A 127 -4.43 16.06 -4.10
N LEU A 128 -3.75 16.48 -5.17
CA LEU A 128 -3.75 17.87 -5.64
C LEU A 128 -5.15 18.32 -6.04
N VAL A 129 -5.87 17.52 -6.84
CA VAL A 129 -7.26 17.82 -7.20
C VAL A 129 -8.15 17.91 -5.96
N TYR A 130 -7.99 16.98 -5.01
CA TYR A 130 -8.72 17.04 -3.74
C TYR A 130 -8.40 18.31 -2.94
N ALA A 131 -7.14 18.75 -2.89
CA ALA A 131 -6.73 19.97 -2.22
C ALA A 131 -7.33 21.23 -2.86
N GLU A 132 -7.32 21.29 -4.20
CA GLU A 132 -7.94 22.39 -4.97
C GLU A 132 -9.44 22.47 -4.71
N LEU A 133 -10.13 21.32 -4.72
CA LEU A 133 -11.55 21.25 -4.37
C LEU A 133 -11.84 21.66 -2.92
N CYS A 134 -10.85 21.48 -2.03
CA CYS A 134 -10.93 21.92 -0.65
C CYS A 134 -10.61 23.42 -0.47
N GLY A 135 -10.13 24.12 -1.50
CA GLY A 135 -9.65 25.50 -1.40
C GLY A 135 -8.33 25.64 -0.62
N ALA A 136 -7.50 24.59 -0.61
CA ALA A 136 -6.18 24.63 -0.01
C ALA A 136 -5.14 25.10 -1.05
N ASP A 137 -4.49 26.22 -0.81
CA ASP A 137 -3.55 26.85 -1.75
C ASP A 137 -2.28 26.03 -2.02
N GLN A 138 -1.93 25.08 -1.15
CA GLN A 138 -0.74 24.25 -1.30
C GLN A 138 -0.96 22.82 -0.78
N SER A 139 -0.74 21.82 -1.65
CA SER A 139 -0.39 20.49 -1.17
C SER A 139 1.09 20.51 -0.82
N GLY A 140 1.42 20.39 0.47
CA GLY A 140 2.81 20.32 0.93
C GLY A 140 3.57 19.22 0.18
N SER A 141 4.59 19.61 -0.58
CA SER A 141 5.42 18.69 -1.37
C SER A 141 6.43 17.98 -0.46
N ASN A 142 5.95 16.96 0.24
CA ASN A 142 6.85 16.07 0.98
C ASN A 142 7.35 14.96 0.04
N GLN A 143 8.62 14.58 0.15
CA GLN A 143 9.33 13.57 -0.68
C GLN A 143 8.79 12.13 -0.55
N GLY A 144 7.49 11.93 -0.32
CA GLY A 144 6.89 10.63 -0.09
C GLY A 144 5.46 10.57 -0.61
N TRP A 145 4.62 9.83 0.11
CA TRP A 145 3.19 9.75 -0.18
C TRP A 145 2.50 11.08 0.17
N PRO A 146 1.50 11.50 -0.62
CA PRO A 146 0.83 12.76 -0.40
C PRO A 146 0.08 12.76 0.94
N VAL A 147 0.19 13.87 1.67
CA VAL A 147 -0.58 14.11 2.90
C VAL A 147 -1.85 14.85 2.51
N LEU A 148 -3.01 14.24 2.77
CA LEU A 148 -4.29 14.85 2.42
C LEU A 148 -4.60 16.03 3.35
N PRO A 149 -4.94 17.21 2.82
CA PRO A 149 -5.28 18.37 3.65
C PRO A 149 -6.52 18.10 4.51
N ARG A 150 -6.62 18.86 5.60
CA ARG A 150 -7.85 18.89 6.40
C ARG A 150 -8.93 19.59 5.58
N GLU A 151 -10.18 19.11 5.67
CA GLU A 151 -11.31 19.74 4.98
C GLU A 151 -11.46 21.17 5.49
N ALA A 152 -11.10 22.15 4.65
CA ALA A 152 -11.48 23.53 4.86
C ALA A 152 -12.94 23.71 4.45
N LYS A 153 -13.57 24.81 4.90
CA LYS A 153 -14.95 25.13 4.54
C LYS A 153 -14.99 25.62 3.10
N SER A 154 -14.99 24.69 2.14
CA SER A 154 -15.13 25.02 0.72
C SER A 154 -16.56 25.47 0.45
N THR A 155 -16.71 26.61 -0.22
CA THR A 155 -18.02 27.08 -0.68
C THR A 155 -18.40 26.36 -1.98
N PRO A 156 -19.69 26.06 -2.22
CA PRO A 156 -20.12 25.41 -3.47
C PRO A 156 -19.68 26.15 -4.74
N GLN A 157 -19.63 27.49 -4.69
CA GLN A 157 -19.15 28.33 -5.79
C GLN A 157 -17.66 28.12 -6.11
N SER A 158 -16.83 27.88 -5.09
CA SER A 158 -15.41 27.60 -5.28
C SER A 158 -15.19 26.23 -5.94
N ILE A 159 -15.97 25.22 -5.56
CA ILE A 159 -15.91 23.87 -6.13
C ILE A 159 -16.27 23.90 -7.62
N ASP A 160 -17.36 24.57 -7.98
CA ASP A 160 -17.82 24.70 -9.37
C ASP A 160 -16.78 25.44 -10.25
N ALA A 161 -16.19 26.53 -9.75
CA ALA A 161 -15.14 27.25 -10.46
C ALA A 161 -13.91 26.37 -10.74
N VAL A 162 -13.48 25.55 -9.75
CA VAL A 162 -12.34 24.63 -9.90
C VAL A 162 -12.65 23.54 -10.92
N LEU A 163 -13.85 22.96 -10.91
CA LEU A 163 -14.22 21.89 -11.83
C LEU A 163 -14.46 22.39 -13.26
N LYS A 164 -14.86 23.65 -13.43
CA LYS A 164 -14.95 24.33 -14.73
C LYS A 164 -13.59 24.60 -15.37
N SER A 165 -12.51 24.64 -14.58
CA SER A 165 -11.15 24.81 -15.11
C SER A 165 -10.76 23.68 -16.06
N ALA A 166 -10.29 24.04 -17.26
CA ALA A 166 -9.80 23.09 -18.26
C ALA A 166 -8.65 22.23 -17.72
N GLN A 167 -7.80 22.80 -16.87
CA GLN A 167 -6.68 22.11 -16.24
C GLN A 167 -7.17 20.99 -15.30
N THR A 168 -8.18 21.26 -14.49
CA THR A 168 -8.79 20.27 -13.58
C THR A 168 -9.42 19.14 -14.37
N LYS A 169 -10.19 19.46 -15.42
CA LYS A 169 -10.80 18.45 -16.31
C LYS A 169 -9.77 17.54 -16.96
N GLN A 170 -8.65 18.10 -17.43
CA GLN A 170 -7.54 17.32 -17.99
C GLN A 170 -6.90 16.40 -16.95
N ARG A 171 -6.64 16.90 -15.73
CA ARG A 171 -6.06 16.11 -14.63
C ARG A 171 -6.98 14.97 -14.20
N LEU A 172 -8.29 15.22 -14.10
CA LEU A 172 -9.30 14.20 -13.80
C LEU A 172 -9.31 13.10 -14.85
N LYS A 173 -9.37 13.46 -16.14
CA LYS A 173 -9.33 12.49 -17.25
C LYS A 173 -8.05 11.65 -17.25
N GLN A 174 -6.90 12.27 -16.99
CA GLN A 174 -5.63 11.56 -16.92
C GLN A 174 -5.57 10.61 -15.71
N ALA A 175 -6.02 11.07 -14.54
CA ALA A 175 -6.07 10.25 -13.34
C ALA A 175 -7.04 9.06 -13.48
N GLU A 176 -8.17 9.24 -14.18
CA GLU A 176 -9.11 8.17 -14.50
C GLU A 176 -8.45 7.05 -15.33
N GLY A 177 -7.69 7.41 -16.38
CA GLY A 177 -6.95 6.45 -17.21
C GLY A 177 -5.84 5.75 -16.44
N GLU A 178 -5.03 6.50 -15.69
CA GLU A 178 -3.94 5.93 -14.88
C GLU A 178 -4.45 5.04 -13.73
N LEU A 179 -5.63 5.30 -13.16
CA LEU A 179 -6.26 4.42 -12.18
C LEU A 179 -6.62 3.05 -12.79
N GLN A 180 -7.09 3.04 -14.04
CA GLN A 180 -7.39 1.79 -14.75
C GLN A 180 -6.12 0.97 -15.00
N GLU A 181 -5.03 1.62 -15.41
CA GLU A 181 -3.72 1.00 -15.56
C GLU A 181 -3.20 0.47 -14.22
N LEU A 182 -3.30 1.26 -13.15
CA LEU A 182 -2.91 0.86 -11.81
C LEU A 182 -3.69 -0.36 -11.33
N LYS A 183 -5.00 -0.43 -11.59
CA LYS A 183 -5.83 -1.61 -11.27
C LYS A 183 -5.30 -2.87 -11.96
N ALA A 184 -4.97 -2.77 -13.25
CA ALA A 184 -4.40 -3.90 -13.99
C ALA A 184 -3.04 -4.33 -13.40
N VAL A 185 -2.18 -3.38 -13.04
CA VAL A 185 -0.89 -3.66 -12.41
C VAL A 185 -1.05 -4.33 -11.05
N ILE A 186 -1.93 -3.82 -10.19
CA ILE A 186 -2.22 -4.39 -8.87
C ILE A 186 -2.70 -5.84 -8.99
N GLU A 187 -3.55 -6.12 -9.97
CA GLU A 187 -4.05 -7.47 -10.22
C GLU A 187 -2.93 -8.43 -10.65
N VAL A 188 -1.96 -7.97 -11.45
CA VAL A 188 -0.77 -8.75 -11.79
C VAL A 188 0.09 -8.99 -10.54
N VAL A 189 0.33 -7.96 -9.73
CA VAL A 189 1.10 -8.08 -8.47
C VAL A 189 0.44 -9.09 -7.53
N ARG A 190 -0.88 -8.99 -7.34
CA ARG A 190 -1.68 -9.92 -6.52
C ARG A 190 -1.51 -11.37 -6.96
N LYS A 191 -1.73 -11.64 -8.25
CA LYS A 191 -1.56 -12.98 -8.85
C LYS A 191 -0.12 -13.50 -8.71
N ARG A 192 0.88 -12.62 -8.84
CA ARG A 192 2.29 -12.99 -8.67
C ARG A 192 2.63 -13.33 -7.23
N ALA A 193 2.10 -12.58 -6.27
CA ALA A 193 2.27 -12.86 -4.85
C ALA A 193 1.62 -14.20 -4.47
N GLU A 194 0.40 -14.45 -4.93
CA GLU A 194 -0.31 -15.71 -4.71
C GLU A 194 0.45 -16.91 -5.31
N LYS A 195 0.87 -16.81 -6.57
CA LYS A 195 1.64 -17.86 -7.25
C LYS A 195 2.99 -18.09 -6.57
N GLY A 196 3.66 -17.01 -6.16
CA GLY A 196 4.94 -17.09 -5.43
C GLY A 196 4.78 -17.84 -4.11
N ALA A 197 3.78 -17.49 -3.31
CA ALA A 197 3.46 -18.17 -2.06
C ALA A 197 3.20 -19.67 -2.27
N LYS A 198 2.40 -20.05 -3.28
CA LYS A 198 2.12 -21.45 -3.62
C LYS A 198 3.40 -22.25 -3.91
N VAL A 199 4.31 -21.70 -4.71
CA VAL A 199 5.58 -22.37 -5.03
C VAL A 199 6.49 -22.49 -3.80
N LEU A 200 6.58 -21.42 -3.00
CA LEU A 200 7.38 -21.43 -1.77
C LEU A 200 6.85 -22.44 -0.75
N MET A 201 5.52 -22.55 -0.62
CA MET A 201 4.88 -23.55 0.25
C MET A 201 5.18 -24.98 -0.20
N VAL A 202 5.12 -25.26 -1.50
CA VAL A 202 5.53 -26.57 -2.03
C VAL A 202 6.99 -26.87 -1.69
N HIS A 203 7.89 -25.89 -1.91
CA HIS A 203 9.30 -26.06 -1.56
C HIS A 203 9.50 -26.33 -0.06
N LEU A 204 8.77 -25.63 0.81
CA LEU A 204 8.84 -25.81 2.26
C LEU A 204 8.37 -27.19 2.71
N ASN A 205 7.35 -27.74 2.05
CA ASN A 205 6.75 -29.03 2.39
C ASN A 205 7.40 -30.23 1.69
N THR A 206 8.40 -30.03 0.82
CA THR A 206 9.08 -31.12 0.11
C THR A 206 10.19 -31.71 0.98
N PRO A 207 10.16 -33.01 1.33
CA PRO A 207 11.27 -33.66 2.03
C PRO A 207 12.51 -33.83 1.13
N PRO A 208 13.74 -33.78 1.68
CA PRO A 208 14.09 -33.42 3.06
C PRO A 208 13.82 -31.95 3.35
N ALA A 209 13.64 -31.60 4.63
CA ALA A 209 13.37 -30.22 5.04
C ALA A 209 14.39 -29.25 4.41
N PRO A 210 13.94 -28.16 3.76
CA PRO A 210 14.86 -27.29 3.05
C PRO A 210 15.82 -26.63 4.03
N THR A 211 17.11 -26.69 3.72
CA THR A 211 18.19 -26.06 4.51
C THR A 211 17.94 -24.56 4.79
N PHE A 212 17.14 -23.91 3.94
CA PHE A 212 16.82 -22.49 4.01
C PHE A 212 15.36 -22.22 4.40
N ALA A 213 14.72 -23.12 5.16
CA ALA A 213 13.33 -22.96 5.62
C ALA A 213 13.03 -21.55 6.20
N PRO A 214 13.87 -20.94 7.07
CA PRO A 214 13.59 -19.60 7.60
C PRO A 214 13.49 -18.52 6.51
N LEU A 215 14.35 -18.58 5.49
CA LEU A 215 14.32 -17.65 4.36
C LEU A 215 13.04 -17.84 3.53
N VAL A 216 12.68 -19.09 3.25
CA VAL A 216 11.47 -19.44 2.50
C VAL A 216 10.22 -18.99 3.25
N THR A 217 10.14 -19.19 4.56
CA THR A 217 9.06 -18.72 5.42
C THR A 217 8.94 -17.19 5.39
N ALA A 218 10.07 -16.46 5.47
CA ALA A 218 10.05 -15.00 5.35
C ALA A 218 9.52 -14.53 3.99
N LEU A 219 9.90 -15.21 2.90
CA LEU A 219 9.36 -14.90 1.56
C LEU A 219 7.86 -15.18 1.45
N ILE A 220 7.35 -16.24 2.09
CA ILE A 220 5.91 -16.53 2.16
C ILE A 220 5.18 -15.40 2.89
N ALA A 221 5.73 -14.94 4.03
CA ALA A 221 5.17 -13.82 4.78
C ALA A 221 5.09 -12.55 3.94
N ILE A 222 6.15 -12.22 3.19
CA ILE A 222 6.15 -11.09 2.23
C ILE A 222 5.08 -11.27 1.16
N CYS A 223 4.95 -12.47 0.57
CA CYS A 223 3.90 -12.74 -0.41
C CYS A 223 2.50 -12.51 0.18
N ALA A 224 2.25 -12.95 1.41
CA ALA A 224 0.97 -12.71 2.09
C ALA A 224 0.74 -11.21 2.38
N ALA A 225 1.77 -10.51 2.87
CA ALA A 225 1.73 -9.08 3.19
C ALA A 225 1.53 -8.20 1.94
N VAL A 226 1.99 -8.63 0.76
CA VAL A 226 1.68 -7.99 -0.53
C VAL A 226 0.29 -8.39 -1.04
N HIS A 227 -0.09 -9.67 -0.91
CA HIS A 227 -1.35 -10.18 -1.42
C HIS A 227 -2.56 -9.53 -0.73
N HIS A 228 -2.54 -9.42 0.60
CA HIS A 228 -3.67 -8.90 1.37
C HIS A 228 -4.12 -7.48 0.93
N PRO A 229 -3.25 -6.44 0.93
CA PRO A 229 -3.64 -5.11 0.48
C PRO A 229 -3.96 -5.05 -1.02
N THR A 230 -3.27 -5.83 -1.86
CA THR A 230 -3.57 -5.84 -3.31
C THR A 230 -4.89 -6.54 -3.64
N ALA A 231 -5.28 -7.56 -2.87
CA ALA A 231 -6.60 -8.19 -2.99
C ALA A 231 -7.73 -7.23 -2.59
N ALA A 232 -7.55 -6.48 -1.50
CA ALA A 232 -8.50 -5.45 -1.10
C ALA A 232 -8.67 -4.35 -2.17
N LEU A 233 -7.59 -3.96 -2.85
CA LEU A 233 -7.62 -2.99 -3.95
C LEU A 233 -8.16 -3.55 -5.28
N ALA A 234 -8.24 -4.87 -5.45
CA ALA A 234 -8.70 -5.50 -6.69
C ALA A 234 -10.13 -6.08 -6.61
N GLY A 235 -10.76 -6.08 -5.43
CA GLY A 235 -12.09 -6.64 -5.20
C GLY A 235 -13.25 -5.82 -5.80
N GLU A 236 -14.46 -6.35 -5.70
CA GLU A 236 -15.69 -5.76 -6.28
C GLU A 236 -16.08 -4.42 -5.64
N GLU A 237 -15.71 -4.19 -4.38
CA GLU A 237 -15.87 -2.92 -3.66
C GLU A 237 -14.52 -2.24 -3.44
N SER A 238 -13.65 -2.26 -4.46
CA SER A 238 -12.32 -1.69 -4.32
C SER A 238 -12.34 -0.17 -4.17
N ALA A 239 -11.42 0.36 -3.36
CA ALA A 239 -11.16 1.80 -3.30
C ALA A 239 -10.76 2.39 -4.67
N LEU A 240 -10.23 1.58 -5.59
CA LEU A 240 -9.91 2.01 -6.96
C LEU A 240 -11.15 2.27 -7.79
N ASP A 241 -12.14 1.36 -7.74
CA ASP A 241 -13.39 1.51 -8.46
C ASP A 241 -14.21 2.68 -7.91
N GLU A 242 -14.25 2.80 -6.58
CA GLU A 242 -14.87 3.95 -5.90
C GLU A 242 -14.21 5.27 -6.32
N LEU A 243 -12.87 5.34 -6.30
CA LEU A 243 -12.14 6.52 -6.78
C LEU A 243 -12.47 6.84 -8.23
N ARG A 244 -12.41 5.85 -9.12
CA ARG A 244 -12.70 6.02 -10.55
C ARG A 244 -14.11 6.57 -10.76
N ASN A 245 -15.10 6.03 -10.06
CA ASN A 245 -16.49 6.48 -10.15
C ASN A 245 -16.64 7.93 -9.67
N ILE A 246 -15.97 8.29 -8.57
CA ILE A 246 -15.98 9.67 -8.06
C ILE A 246 -15.30 10.62 -9.05
N LEU A 247 -14.15 10.26 -9.63
CA LEU A 247 -13.47 11.09 -10.62
C LEU A 247 -14.34 11.27 -11.89
N ALA A 248 -15.02 10.22 -12.32
CA ALA A 248 -15.96 10.29 -13.45
C ALA A 248 -17.15 11.22 -13.14
N GLN A 249 -17.74 11.10 -11.95
CA GLN A 249 -18.81 11.99 -11.49
C GLN A 249 -18.34 13.46 -11.47
N LEU A 250 -17.21 13.75 -10.83
CA LEU A 250 -16.63 15.10 -10.78
C LEU A 250 -16.34 15.67 -12.17
N ARG A 251 -15.97 14.82 -13.13
CA ARG A 251 -15.73 15.23 -14.52
C ARG A 251 -17.02 15.56 -15.27
N THR A 252 -18.12 14.87 -14.98
CA THR A 252 -19.42 15.06 -15.66
C THR A 252 -20.32 16.12 -15.04
N SER A 253 -20.08 16.51 -13.78
CA SER A 253 -20.91 17.46 -13.04
C SER A 253 -20.70 18.94 -13.45
N VAL A 254 -20.11 19.20 -14.62
CA VAL A 254 -19.88 20.52 -15.21
C VAL A 254 -20.30 20.54 -16.67
#